data_AF-A0A6C0KZX4-F1
#
_entry.id   AF-A0A6C0KZX4-F1
#
_cell.length_a   1.000
_cell.length_b   1.000
_cell.length_c   1.000
_cell.angle_alpha   90.00
_cell.angle_beta   90.00
_cell.angle_gamma   90.00
#
_symmetry.space_group_name_H-M   'P 1'
#
loop_
_entity.id
_entity.type
_entity.pdbx_description
1 polymer ?
#
loop_
_entity_poly.entity_id
_entity_poly.type
_entity_poly.pdbx_seq_one_letter_code
_entity_poly.pdbx_strand_id
1 'polypeptide(L)'
;MEPFANTGLAPSSRALFTKKLLQFASFMPAGKQTIDFLIDNPELAVKALKAQPTIKQTEANLHMFFSAAVAYLKHTDAGKKRSEPLKQRWEQIQKGNWETRRQQSLNNEPTVAQTEVATQLKWADVIKKRDELPHGDAKLLLSMYTYLPPVRADYYEVKINPNPVPAAMTKANFIVLGPQTGEIVLRDFKTAAKYKEIKHVLPPPLFNEIKAAVQSTARPYLFVMPTDPTRPYDRGAFSKWANKTLKATFGLPMTLTTLRHLYVSTLDFNKTKASELEKIGNSMGHSIAMQKGYQWL
;
A
#
# COMPACT_ATOMS: atom_id res chain seq x y z
N MET A 1 0.54 -10.31 -27.09
CA MET A 1 -0.91 -10.51 -26.85
C MET A 1 -1.24 -10.05 -25.44
N GLU A 2 -2.24 -9.19 -25.25
CA GLU A 2 -2.70 -8.77 -23.92
C GLU A 2 -3.91 -9.60 -23.49
N PRO A 3 -3.76 -10.60 -22.59
CA PRO A 3 -4.82 -11.56 -22.30
C PRO A 3 -6.06 -10.92 -21.68
N PHE A 4 -5.92 -9.75 -21.06
CA PHE A 4 -6.96 -9.10 -20.27
C PHE A 4 -7.53 -7.82 -20.91
N ALA A 5 -7.19 -7.49 -22.16
CA ALA A 5 -7.51 -6.20 -22.80
C ALA A 5 -9.01 -5.83 -22.69
N ASN A 6 -9.90 -6.81 -22.91
CA ASN A 6 -11.36 -6.61 -22.95
C ASN A 6 -12.07 -7.03 -21.66
N THR A 7 -11.38 -6.98 -20.52
CA THR A 7 -11.96 -7.39 -19.22
C THR A 7 -12.32 -6.19 -18.35
N GLY A 8 -13.33 -6.35 -17.48
CA GLY A 8 -13.74 -5.36 -16.47
C GLY A 8 -12.76 -5.18 -15.31
N LEU A 9 -11.55 -5.73 -15.40
CA LEU A 9 -10.50 -5.57 -14.39
C LEU A 9 -9.92 -4.15 -14.42
N ALA A 10 -9.57 -3.63 -13.24
CA ALA A 10 -8.87 -2.35 -13.13
C ALA A 10 -7.54 -2.37 -13.94
N PRO A 11 -7.11 -1.25 -14.55
CA PRO A 11 -5.92 -1.21 -15.39
C PRO A 11 -4.65 -1.76 -14.74
N SER A 12 -4.44 -1.44 -13.46
CA SER A 12 -3.30 -1.95 -12.68
C SER A 12 -3.33 -3.47 -12.50
N SER A 13 -4.53 -4.05 -12.32
CA SER A 13 -4.71 -5.50 -12.20
C SER A 13 -4.47 -6.20 -13.54
N ARG A 14 -4.95 -5.62 -14.64
CA ARG A 14 -4.67 -6.13 -16.00
C ARG A 14 -3.16 -6.18 -16.27
N ALA A 15 -2.46 -5.07 -16.07
CA ALA A 15 -1.01 -5.01 -16.28
C ALA A 15 -0.25 -6.03 -15.42
N LEU A 16 -0.62 -6.13 -14.14
CA LEU A 16 0.01 -7.07 -13.20
C LEU A 16 -0.21 -8.52 -13.59
N PHE A 17 -1.45 -8.91 -13.86
CA PHE A 17 -1.79 -10.30 -14.20
C PHE A 17 -1.27 -10.69 -15.58
N THR A 18 -1.32 -9.80 -16.57
CA THR A 18 -0.67 -10.03 -17.87
C THR A 18 0.81 -10.34 -17.69
N LYS A 19 1.54 -9.48 -16.96
CA LYS A 19 2.98 -9.67 -16.72
C LYS A 19 3.26 -11.01 -16.03
N LYS A 20 2.51 -11.33 -14.97
CA LYS A 20 2.69 -12.57 -14.21
C LYS A 20 2.36 -13.80 -15.04
N LEU A 21 1.27 -13.77 -15.82
CA LEU A 21 0.85 -14.90 -16.63
C LEU A 21 1.84 -15.20 -17.76
N LEU A 22 2.33 -14.17 -18.46
CA LEU A 22 3.35 -14.33 -19.50
C LEU A 22 4.67 -14.84 -18.92
N GLN A 23 5.11 -14.29 -17.78
CA GLN A 23 6.28 -14.78 -17.07
C GLN A 23 6.10 -16.25 -16.66
N PHE A 24 4.92 -16.62 -16.17
CA PHE A 24 4.62 -17.99 -15.77
C PHE A 24 4.66 -18.95 -16.98
N ALA A 25 4.05 -18.56 -18.10
CA ALA A 25 4.07 -19.35 -19.32
C ALA A 25 5.50 -19.56 -19.84
N SER A 26 6.39 -18.58 -19.67
CA SER A 26 7.80 -18.68 -20.07
C SER A 26 8.58 -19.77 -19.32
N PHE A 27 8.10 -20.17 -18.14
CA PHE A 27 8.72 -21.23 -17.34
C PHE A 27 8.30 -22.64 -17.74
N MET A 28 7.33 -22.77 -18.65
CA MET A 28 6.92 -24.06 -19.18
C MET A 28 8.02 -24.65 -20.09
N PRO A 29 8.03 -25.98 -20.32
CA PRO A 29 9.02 -26.61 -21.18
C PRO A 29 9.12 -25.95 -22.57
N ALA A 30 10.29 -26.03 -23.19
CA ALA A 30 10.52 -25.50 -24.54
C ALA A 30 9.47 -26.03 -25.53
N GLY A 31 8.98 -25.16 -26.42
CA GLY A 31 7.88 -25.48 -27.34
C GLY A 31 6.48 -25.50 -26.71
N LYS A 32 6.37 -25.34 -25.38
CA LYS A 32 5.11 -25.34 -24.61
C LYS A 32 4.90 -24.06 -23.82
N GLN A 33 5.60 -22.98 -24.17
CA GLN A 33 5.59 -21.68 -23.49
C GLN A 33 4.39 -20.81 -23.87
N THR A 34 3.18 -21.37 -23.80
CA THR A 34 1.93 -20.67 -24.10
C THR A 34 1.04 -20.58 -22.87
N ILE A 35 0.16 -19.57 -22.84
CA ILE A 35 -0.82 -19.41 -21.76
C ILE A 35 -1.76 -20.62 -21.73
N ASP A 36 -2.23 -21.08 -22.89
CA ASP A 36 -3.14 -22.22 -22.96
C ASP A 36 -2.51 -23.48 -22.38
N PHE A 37 -1.26 -23.80 -22.75
CA PHE A 37 -0.57 -24.97 -22.21
C PHE A 37 -0.37 -24.86 -20.70
N LEU A 38 0.01 -23.69 -20.20
CA LEU A 38 0.10 -23.44 -18.76
C LEU A 38 -1.24 -23.68 -18.06
N ILE A 39 -2.32 -23.12 -18.59
CA ILE A 39 -3.65 -23.18 -17.98
C ILE A 39 -4.18 -24.61 -17.99
N ASP A 40 -3.98 -25.35 -19.07
CA ASP A 40 -4.46 -26.72 -19.22
C ASP A 40 -3.62 -27.74 -18.42
N ASN A 41 -2.46 -27.35 -17.85
CA ASN A 41 -1.54 -28.24 -17.13
C ASN A 41 -1.14 -27.69 -15.75
N PRO A 42 -2.08 -27.57 -14.79
CA PRO A 42 -1.86 -26.90 -13.51
C PRO A 42 -0.70 -27.47 -12.68
N GLU A 43 -0.59 -28.80 -12.55
CA GLU A 43 0.47 -29.42 -11.73
C GLU A 43 1.86 -29.19 -12.32
N LEU A 44 1.98 -29.34 -13.64
CA LEU A 44 3.23 -29.11 -14.34
C LEU A 44 3.64 -27.64 -14.21
N ALA A 45 2.68 -26.72 -14.35
CA ALA A 45 2.92 -25.29 -14.18
C ALA A 45 3.39 -24.99 -12.75
N VAL A 46 2.70 -25.47 -11.71
CA VAL A 46 3.12 -25.27 -10.31
C VAL A 46 4.52 -25.80 -10.06
N LYS A 47 4.83 -27.02 -10.55
CA LYS A 47 6.17 -27.61 -10.43
C LYS A 47 7.23 -26.76 -11.15
N ALA A 48 6.94 -26.33 -12.37
CA ALA A 48 7.85 -25.50 -13.16
C ALA A 48 8.14 -24.15 -12.47
N LEU A 49 7.12 -23.51 -11.89
CA LEU A 49 7.26 -22.24 -11.17
C LEU A 49 8.10 -22.38 -9.89
N LYS A 50 7.82 -23.41 -9.09
CA LYS A 50 8.55 -23.66 -7.84
C LYS A 50 10.02 -24.04 -8.07
N ALA A 51 10.33 -24.58 -9.25
CA ALA A 51 11.70 -24.89 -9.65
C ALA A 51 12.49 -23.67 -10.17
N GLN A 52 11.86 -22.51 -10.38
CA GLN A 52 12.56 -21.35 -10.97
C GLN A 52 13.46 -20.63 -9.97
N PRO A 53 14.78 -20.55 -10.21
CA PRO A 53 15.69 -19.82 -9.34
C PRO A 53 15.64 -18.30 -9.56
N THR A 54 15.10 -17.86 -10.70
CA THR A 54 15.09 -16.44 -11.12
C THR A 54 14.04 -15.59 -10.42
N ILE A 55 13.17 -16.20 -9.61
CA ILE A 55 12.12 -15.51 -8.86
C ILE A 55 12.24 -15.82 -7.37
N LYS A 56 11.78 -14.88 -6.54
CA LYS A 56 11.67 -15.11 -5.10
C LYS A 56 10.58 -16.15 -4.83
N GLN A 57 10.93 -17.24 -4.19
CA GLN A 57 10.02 -18.33 -3.82
C GLN A 57 9.26 -18.01 -2.52
N THR A 58 8.67 -16.81 -2.44
CA THR A 58 7.81 -16.44 -1.32
C THR A 58 6.36 -16.78 -1.64
N GLU A 59 5.60 -17.20 -0.63
CA GLU A 59 4.17 -17.50 -0.75
C GLU A 59 3.39 -16.32 -1.36
N ALA A 60 3.76 -15.08 -1.03
CA ALA A 60 3.14 -13.90 -1.62
C ALA A 60 3.37 -13.77 -3.13
N ASN A 61 4.59 -14.06 -3.60
CA ASN A 61 4.91 -14.00 -5.02
C ASN A 61 4.25 -15.16 -5.78
N LEU A 62 4.30 -16.38 -5.24
CA LEU A 62 3.61 -17.55 -5.80
C LEU A 62 2.09 -17.31 -5.93
N HIS A 63 1.47 -16.76 -4.88
CA HIS A 63 0.05 -16.42 -4.91
C HIS A 63 -0.32 -15.46 -6.04
N MET A 64 0.57 -14.52 -6.41
CA MET A 64 0.31 -13.62 -7.54
C MET A 64 0.29 -14.35 -8.89
N PHE A 65 1.13 -15.36 -9.06
CA PHE A 65 1.12 -16.20 -10.27
C PHE A 65 -0.16 -17.03 -10.37
N PHE A 66 -0.56 -17.68 -9.27
CA PHE A 66 -1.81 -18.46 -9.22
C PHE A 66 -3.04 -17.57 -9.39
N SER A 67 -3.02 -16.37 -8.81
CA SER A 67 -4.08 -15.37 -9.01
C SER A 67 -4.19 -14.92 -10.46
N ALA A 68 -3.08 -14.80 -11.19
CA ALA A 68 -3.12 -14.47 -12.61
C ALA A 68 -3.77 -15.58 -13.46
N ALA A 69 -3.50 -16.85 -13.15
CA ALA A 69 -4.13 -17.99 -13.80
C ALA A 69 -5.64 -18.06 -13.52
N VAL A 70 -6.04 -17.90 -12.24
CA VAL A 70 -7.46 -17.86 -11.86
C VAL A 70 -8.18 -16.65 -12.49
N ALA A 71 -7.53 -15.48 -12.50
CA ALA A 71 -8.09 -14.29 -13.16
C ALA A 71 -8.29 -14.52 -14.66
N TYR A 72 -7.35 -15.17 -15.33
CA TYR A 72 -7.48 -15.53 -16.75
C TYR A 72 -8.72 -16.39 -16.99
N LEU A 73 -8.89 -17.45 -16.19
CA LEU A 73 -10.03 -18.37 -16.26
C LEU A 73 -11.39 -17.68 -16.00
N LYS A 74 -11.43 -16.68 -15.12
CA LYS A 74 -12.67 -15.97 -14.76
C LYS A 74 -13.05 -14.87 -15.74
N HIS A 75 -12.07 -14.12 -16.23
CA HIS A 75 -12.33 -12.85 -16.88
C HIS A 75 -12.18 -12.87 -18.40
N THR A 76 -11.41 -13.81 -18.96
CA THR A 76 -11.18 -13.87 -20.42
C THR A 76 -12.15 -14.84 -21.10
N ASP A 77 -12.51 -14.59 -22.35
CA ASP A 77 -13.43 -15.47 -23.08
C ASP A 77 -12.84 -16.87 -23.31
N ALA A 78 -11.54 -16.95 -23.59
CA ALA A 78 -10.82 -18.21 -23.72
C ALA A 78 -10.81 -18.98 -22.39
N GLY A 79 -10.55 -18.30 -21.27
CA GLY A 79 -10.59 -18.90 -19.94
C GLY A 79 -11.98 -19.38 -19.52
N LYS A 80 -13.03 -18.58 -19.81
CA LYS A 80 -14.42 -18.93 -19.48
C LYS A 80 -14.90 -20.21 -20.18
N LYS A 81 -14.41 -20.47 -21.39
CA LYS A 81 -14.71 -21.68 -22.18
C LYS A 81 -14.05 -22.95 -21.65
N ARG A 82 -13.08 -22.85 -20.72
CA ARG A 82 -12.42 -24.01 -20.12
C ARG A 82 -13.39 -24.77 -19.19
N SER A 83 -13.09 -26.06 -18.98
CA SER A 83 -13.93 -26.93 -18.17
C SER A 83 -13.97 -26.48 -16.71
N GLU A 84 -15.10 -26.72 -16.05
CA GLU A 84 -15.28 -26.38 -14.63
C GLU A 84 -14.29 -27.12 -13.70
N PRO A 85 -13.97 -28.41 -13.90
CA PRO A 85 -12.95 -29.09 -13.11
C PRO A 85 -11.58 -28.41 -13.18
N LEU A 86 -11.19 -27.90 -14.35
CA LEU A 86 -9.92 -27.17 -14.50
C LEU A 86 -9.92 -25.86 -13.72
N LYS A 87 -11.04 -25.12 -13.76
CA LYS A 87 -11.21 -23.88 -12.99
C LYS A 87 -11.11 -24.15 -11.49
N GLN A 88 -11.85 -25.14 -11.00
CA GLN A 88 -11.81 -25.57 -9.60
C GLN A 88 -10.40 -25.99 -9.18
N ARG A 89 -9.66 -26.68 -10.06
CA ARG A 89 -8.28 -27.08 -9.73
C ARG A 89 -7.36 -25.89 -9.50
N TRP A 90 -7.42 -24.88 -10.37
CA TRP A 90 -6.64 -23.65 -10.19
C TRP A 90 -7.06 -22.86 -8.94
N GLU A 91 -8.37 -22.81 -8.64
CA GLU A 91 -8.86 -22.20 -7.40
C GLU A 91 -8.36 -22.93 -6.16
N GLN A 92 -8.32 -24.27 -6.17
CA GLN A 92 -7.76 -25.06 -5.09
C GLN A 92 -6.27 -24.79 -4.89
N ILE A 93 -5.48 -24.73 -5.97
CA ILE A 93 -4.05 -24.38 -5.91
C ILE A 93 -3.86 -22.99 -5.30
N GLN A 94 -4.61 -21.99 -5.79
CA GLN A 94 -4.56 -20.63 -5.27
C GLN A 94 -4.94 -20.57 -3.79
N LYS A 95 -6.01 -21.28 -3.40
CA LYS A 95 -6.51 -21.34 -2.03
C LYS A 95 -5.55 -22.06 -1.08
N GLY A 96 -4.94 -23.17 -1.52
CA GLY A 96 -3.95 -23.90 -0.74
C GLY A 96 -2.73 -23.03 -0.39
N ASN A 97 -2.20 -22.29 -1.37
CA ASN A 97 -1.14 -21.30 -1.13
C ASN A 97 -1.62 -20.14 -0.24
N TRP A 98 -2.89 -19.74 -0.34
CA TRP A 98 -3.45 -18.67 0.48
C TRP A 98 -3.61 -19.07 1.94
N GLU A 99 -4.01 -20.31 2.24
CA GLU A 99 -4.25 -20.76 3.61
C GLU A 99 -2.96 -20.74 4.45
N THR A 100 -1.80 -21.10 3.86
CA THR A 100 -0.48 -20.92 4.50
C THR A 100 -0.22 -19.46 4.90
N ARG A 101 -0.59 -18.51 4.04
CA ARG A 101 -0.48 -17.06 4.34
C ARG A 101 -1.52 -16.59 5.34
N ARG A 102 -2.71 -17.19 5.31
CA ARG A 102 -3.81 -16.85 6.21
C ARG A 102 -3.42 -17.16 7.65
N GLN A 103 -2.79 -18.31 7.91
CA GLN A 103 -2.35 -18.67 9.26
C GLN A 103 -1.37 -17.63 9.85
N GLN A 104 -0.37 -17.20 9.07
CA GLN A 104 0.54 -16.12 9.47
C GLN A 104 -0.20 -14.79 9.71
N SER A 105 -1.18 -14.45 8.86
CA SER A 105 -1.98 -13.24 8.99
C SER A 105 -3.01 -13.30 10.14
N LEU A 106 -3.47 -14.48 10.53
CA LEU A 106 -4.40 -14.67 11.65
C LEU A 106 -3.69 -14.47 12.98
N ASN A 107 -2.42 -14.85 13.06
CA ASN A 107 -1.60 -14.66 14.24
C ASN A 107 -0.97 -13.25 14.34
N ASN A 108 -1.21 -12.37 13.35
CA ASN A 108 -0.57 -11.05 13.24
C ASN A 108 0.97 -11.11 13.35
N GLU A 109 1.58 -12.23 12.96
CA GLU A 109 3.03 -12.42 13.09
C GLU A 109 3.77 -11.42 12.19
N PRO A 110 4.70 -10.62 12.73
CA PRO A 110 5.49 -9.71 11.93
C PRO A 110 6.37 -10.49 10.96
N THR A 111 6.57 -9.97 9.75
CA THR A 111 7.65 -10.47 8.87
C THR A 111 9.03 -10.30 9.53
N VAL A 112 10.07 -10.99 9.06
CA VAL A 112 11.45 -10.84 9.61
C VAL A 112 11.88 -9.37 9.72
N ALA A 113 11.68 -8.59 8.66
CA ALA A 113 12.02 -7.16 8.65
C ALA A 113 11.15 -6.34 9.63
N GLN A 114 9.90 -6.72 9.83
CA GLN A 114 9.02 -6.08 10.81
C GLN A 114 9.41 -6.46 12.24
N THR A 115 9.82 -7.70 12.47
CA THR A 115 10.32 -8.20 13.77
C THR A 115 11.57 -7.44 14.20
N GLU A 116 12.50 -7.21 13.26
CA GLU A 116 13.70 -6.40 13.50
C GLU A 116 13.35 -5.00 14.00
N VAL A 117 12.31 -4.37 13.45
CA VAL A 117 11.84 -3.06 13.93
C VAL A 117 11.09 -3.17 15.25
N ALA A 118 10.17 -4.12 15.37
CA ALA A 118 9.31 -4.30 16.55
C ALA A 118 10.10 -4.54 17.84
N THR A 119 11.26 -5.21 17.72
CA THR A 119 12.14 -5.51 18.86
C THR A 119 13.00 -4.32 19.30
N GLN A 120 13.22 -3.34 18.42
CA GLN A 120 14.16 -2.23 18.66
C GLN A 120 13.48 -0.87 18.81
N LEU A 121 12.25 -0.71 18.33
CA LEU A 121 11.61 0.59 18.20
C LEU A 121 10.16 0.54 18.70
N LYS A 122 9.82 1.47 19.59
CA LYS A 122 8.44 1.76 20.00
C LYS A 122 7.94 3.04 19.34
N TRP A 123 6.63 3.27 19.39
CA TRP A 123 6.03 4.48 18.86
C TRP A 123 6.59 5.77 19.49
N ALA A 124 6.90 5.73 20.80
CA ALA A 124 7.53 6.85 21.49
C ALA A 124 8.91 7.22 20.89
N ASP A 125 9.68 6.23 20.42
CA ASP A 125 10.98 6.47 19.78
C ASP A 125 10.82 7.15 18.42
N VAL A 126 9.72 6.86 17.68
CA VAL A 126 9.38 7.55 16.43
C VAL A 126 9.09 9.03 16.68
N ILE A 127 8.31 9.33 17.73
CA ILE A 127 8.00 10.70 18.15
C ILE A 127 9.28 11.43 18.56
N LYS A 128 10.11 10.80 19.39
CA LYS A 128 11.39 11.37 19.82
C LYS A 128 12.29 11.67 18.61
N LYS A 129 12.41 10.72 17.68
CA LYS A 129 13.24 10.90 16.48
C LYS A 129 12.75 12.03 15.59
N ARG A 130 11.43 12.21 15.44
CA ARG A 130 10.85 13.37 14.73
C ARG A 130 11.30 14.69 15.35
N ASP A 131 11.23 14.78 16.67
CA ASP A 131 11.53 16.02 17.40
C ASP A 131 13.01 16.40 17.29
N GLU A 132 13.89 15.40 17.26
CA GLU A 132 15.34 15.55 17.06
C GLU A 132 15.75 15.95 15.63
N LEU A 133 14.92 15.68 14.61
CA LEU A 133 15.30 16.01 13.24
C LEU A 133 15.33 17.53 13.01
N PRO A 134 16.27 18.02 12.18
CA PRO A 134 16.21 19.39 11.68
C PRO A 134 15.01 19.56 10.72
N HIS A 135 14.60 20.81 10.48
CA HIS A 135 13.58 21.10 9.47
C HIS A 135 13.99 20.55 8.10
N GLY A 136 13.00 20.00 7.39
CA GLY A 136 13.21 19.38 6.08
C GLY A 136 12.23 18.23 5.84
N ASP A 137 12.30 17.63 4.65
CA ASP A 137 11.29 16.66 4.21
C ASP A 137 11.21 15.41 5.08
N ALA A 138 12.31 14.99 5.73
CA ALA A 138 12.31 13.86 6.66
C ALA A 138 11.52 14.17 7.94
N LYS A 139 11.70 15.37 8.51
CA LYS A 139 10.92 15.83 9.65
C LYS A 139 9.47 16.05 9.28
N LEU A 140 9.21 16.70 8.14
CA LEU A 140 7.86 16.89 7.61
C LEU A 140 7.13 15.55 7.43
N LEU A 141 7.81 14.55 6.84
CA LEU A 141 7.27 13.20 6.69
C LEU A 141 6.88 12.61 8.05
N LEU A 142 7.79 12.58 9.02
CA LEU A 142 7.46 12.04 10.35
C LEU A 142 6.38 12.86 11.07
N SER A 143 6.38 14.19 10.94
CA SER A 143 5.33 15.05 11.49
C SER A 143 3.95 14.69 10.95
N MET A 144 3.81 14.49 9.63
CA MET A 144 2.55 14.05 9.04
C MET A 144 2.06 12.72 9.62
N TYR A 145 2.96 11.74 9.81
CA TYR A 145 2.59 10.39 10.27
C TYR A 145 2.49 10.24 11.79
N THR A 146 2.94 11.23 12.57
CA THR A 146 2.91 11.18 14.05
C THR A 146 1.90 12.14 14.67
N TYR A 147 1.60 13.27 14.02
CA TYR A 147 0.54 14.19 14.44
C TYR A 147 -0.83 13.84 13.88
N LEU A 148 -0.89 13.04 12.81
CA LEU A 148 -2.13 12.47 12.28
C LEU A 148 -2.03 10.94 12.29
N PRO A 149 -3.16 10.22 12.40
CA PRO A 149 -3.16 8.77 12.26
C PRO A 149 -2.52 8.34 10.93
N PRO A 150 -1.61 7.35 10.93
CA PRO A 150 -0.79 7.05 9.76
C PRO A 150 -1.61 6.42 8.64
N VAL A 151 -1.71 7.13 7.52
CA VAL A 151 -2.38 6.66 6.28
C VAL A 151 -1.46 5.74 5.46
N ARG A 152 -1.85 5.31 4.25
CA ARG A 152 -0.92 4.60 3.34
C ARG A 152 -0.02 5.62 2.65
N ALA A 153 0.51 5.29 1.47
CA ALA A 153 1.09 6.27 0.56
C ALA A 153 0.02 7.21 -0.04
N ASP A 154 -0.78 7.87 0.80
CA ASP A 154 -1.90 8.72 0.40
C ASP A 154 -1.50 10.21 0.34
N TYR A 155 -0.34 10.59 0.90
CA TYR A 155 0.19 11.97 0.81
C TYR A 155 0.99 12.27 -0.48
N TYR A 156 0.98 11.38 -1.47
CA TYR A 156 1.86 11.47 -2.65
C TYR A 156 1.61 12.71 -3.52
N GLU A 157 0.36 13.19 -3.58
CA GLU A 157 -0.08 14.33 -4.40
C GLU A 157 -1.02 15.23 -3.59
N VAL A 158 -0.50 15.84 -2.52
CA VAL A 158 -1.27 16.80 -1.70
C VAL A 158 -0.95 18.22 -2.18
N LYS A 159 -1.89 18.85 -2.89
CA LYS A 159 -1.72 20.21 -3.40
C LYS A 159 -1.94 21.26 -2.29
N ILE A 160 -1.06 22.24 -2.20
CA ILE A 160 -1.13 23.32 -1.19
C ILE A 160 -1.94 24.49 -1.76
N ASN A 161 -2.92 24.97 -0.98
CA ASN A 161 -3.77 26.13 -1.28
C ASN A 161 -4.22 26.18 -2.75
N PRO A 162 -4.88 25.13 -3.28
CA PRO A 162 -5.37 25.17 -4.64
C PRO A 162 -6.36 26.34 -4.81
N ASN A 163 -6.13 27.19 -5.82
CA ASN A 163 -7.04 28.29 -6.16
C ASN A 163 -7.52 28.14 -7.62
N PRO A 164 -8.85 28.06 -7.87
CA PRO A 164 -9.90 27.86 -6.87
C PRO A 164 -9.73 26.51 -6.16
N VAL A 165 -10.34 26.33 -4.98
CA VAL A 165 -10.57 24.98 -4.42
C VAL A 165 -11.75 24.42 -5.22
N PRO A 166 -11.54 23.68 -6.32
CA PRO A 166 -12.61 23.44 -7.26
C PRO A 166 -13.55 22.40 -6.65
N ALA A 167 -14.86 22.65 -6.66
CA ALA A 167 -15.86 21.61 -6.45
C ALA A 167 -15.65 20.41 -7.41
N ALA A 168 -14.98 20.64 -8.56
CA ALA A 168 -14.57 19.65 -9.55
C ALA A 168 -13.32 18.81 -9.18
N MET A 169 -12.54 19.17 -8.15
CA MET A 169 -11.44 18.32 -7.61
C MET A 169 -12.03 17.21 -6.72
N THR A 170 -12.92 16.41 -7.31
CA THR A 170 -13.67 15.35 -6.60
C THR A 170 -12.76 14.24 -6.07
N LYS A 171 -11.53 14.12 -6.60
CA LYS A 171 -10.57 13.07 -6.23
C LYS A 171 -9.21 13.56 -5.75
N ALA A 172 -8.86 14.84 -5.91
CA ALA A 172 -7.51 15.31 -5.56
C ALA A 172 -7.33 15.45 -4.05
N ASN A 173 -6.11 15.17 -3.56
CA ASN A 173 -5.73 15.46 -2.18
C ASN A 173 -5.22 16.90 -2.09
N PHE A 174 -5.62 17.63 -1.05
CA PHE A 174 -5.20 19.01 -0.88
C PHE A 174 -5.10 19.41 0.58
N ILE A 175 -4.40 20.52 0.79
CA ILE A 175 -4.27 21.18 2.09
C ILE A 175 -4.59 22.66 1.92
N VAL A 176 -5.42 23.19 2.82
CA VAL A 176 -5.73 24.62 2.93
C VAL A 176 -5.03 25.14 4.17
N LEU A 177 -4.09 26.06 3.99
CA LEU A 177 -3.33 26.73 5.02
C LEU A 177 -3.84 28.17 5.14
N GLY A 178 -4.52 28.47 6.24
CA GLY A 178 -4.89 29.81 6.63
C GLY A 178 -3.78 30.53 7.42
N PRO A 179 -4.10 31.68 8.04
CA PRO A 179 -3.14 32.43 8.84
C PRO A 179 -2.63 31.67 10.07
N GLN A 180 -3.51 30.96 10.78
CA GLN A 180 -3.18 30.30 12.07
C GLN A 180 -3.64 28.83 12.16
N THR A 181 -4.43 28.37 11.19
CA THR A 181 -4.96 27.01 11.14
C THR A 181 -4.88 26.49 9.72
N GLY A 182 -4.94 25.17 9.57
CA GLY A 182 -5.09 24.56 8.27
C GLY A 182 -5.82 23.24 8.35
N GLU A 183 -6.17 22.73 7.18
CA GLU A 183 -6.93 21.50 7.03
C GLU A 183 -6.39 20.71 5.85
N ILE A 184 -6.22 19.40 6.04
CA ILE A 184 -5.88 18.46 4.97
C ILE A 184 -7.08 17.59 4.64
N VAL A 185 -7.30 17.39 3.34
CA VAL A 185 -8.37 16.57 2.78
C VAL A 185 -7.75 15.54 1.84
N LEU A 186 -7.98 14.26 2.11
CA LEU A 186 -7.59 13.14 1.26
C LEU A 186 -8.84 12.52 0.62
N ARG A 187 -8.83 12.42 -0.71
CA ARG A 187 -9.89 11.83 -1.55
C ARG A 187 -9.36 10.75 -2.50
N ASP A 188 -8.08 10.78 -2.85
CA ASP A 188 -7.40 9.71 -3.58
C ASP A 188 -6.75 8.73 -2.59
N PHE A 189 -7.52 7.72 -2.19
CA PHE A 189 -7.04 6.62 -1.38
C PHE A 189 -7.76 5.31 -1.71
N LYS A 190 -7.14 4.18 -1.33
CA LYS A 190 -7.55 2.82 -1.74
C LYS A 190 -9.03 2.50 -1.48
N THR A 191 -9.64 3.10 -0.45
CA THR A 191 -11.01 2.83 0.00
C THR A 191 -11.95 4.01 -0.24
N ALA A 192 -11.60 4.95 -1.11
CA ALA A 192 -12.40 6.14 -1.42
C ALA A 192 -13.83 5.81 -1.92
N ALA A 193 -14.00 4.64 -2.54
CA ALA A 193 -15.33 4.15 -2.95
C ALA A 193 -16.27 3.89 -1.75
N LYS A 194 -15.73 3.59 -0.56
CA LYS A 194 -16.48 3.35 0.68
C LYS A 194 -16.48 4.59 1.58
N TYR A 195 -15.35 5.27 1.69
CA TYR A 195 -15.18 6.46 2.53
C TYR A 195 -14.95 7.66 1.60
N LYS A 196 -15.86 8.63 1.56
CA LYS A 196 -15.81 9.69 0.53
C LYS A 196 -14.58 10.60 0.67
N GLU A 197 -14.15 10.89 1.89
CA GLU A 197 -12.96 11.68 2.18
C GLU A 197 -12.43 11.41 3.59
N ILE A 198 -11.13 11.65 3.80
CA ILE A 198 -10.49 11.72 5.11
C ILE A 198 -10.12 13.18 5.34
N LYS A 199 -10.58 13.75 6.45
CA LYS A 199 -10.43 15.18 6.76
C LYS A 199 -9.79 15.36 8.13
N HIS A 200 -8.78 16.22 8.20
CA HIS A 200 -8.10 16.55 9.45
C HIS A 200 -7.84 18.04 9.56
N VAL A 201 -8.29 18.64 10.66
CA VAL A 201 -7.74 19.92 11.13
C VAL A 201 -6.31 19.66 11.60
N LEU A 202 -5.37 20.50 11.17
CA LEU A 202 -3.96 20.34 11.49
C LEU A 202 -3.70 20.77 12.93
N PRO A 203 -3.10 19.91 13.78
CA PRO A 203 -2.62 20.34 15.08
C PRO A 203 -1.59 21.48 14.93
N PRO A 204 -1.52 22.46 15.86
CA PRO A 204 -0.61 23.59 15.74
C PRO A 204 0.86 23.22 15.47
N PRO A 205 1.45 22.18 16.12
CA PRO A 205 2.81 21.76 15.81
C PRO A 205 2.99 21.31 14.36
N LEU A 206 2.01 20.56 13.82
CA LEU A 206 2.05 20.10 12.43
C LEU A 206 1.87 21.27 11.45
N PHE A 207 0.94 22.18 11.74
CA PHE A 207 0.71 23.37 10.94
C PHE A 207 1.98 24.22 10.82
N ASN A 208 2.69 24.42 11.94
CA ASN A 208 3.95 25.17 11.97
C ASN A 208 5.05 24.46 11.17
N GLU A 209 5.19 23.14 11.28
CA GLU A 209 6.17 22.38 10.50
C GLU A 209 5.88 22.48 8.99
N ILE A 210 4.61 22.38 8.58
CA ILE A 210 4.21 22.52 7.17
C ILE A 210 4.51 23.94 6.68
N LYS A 211 4.18 24.97 7.47
CA LYS A 211 4.51 26.37 7.11
C LYS A 211 6.00 26.57 6.95
N ALA A 212 6.82 26.07 7.88
CA ALA A 212 8.27 26.16 7.79
C ALA A 212 8.80 25.50 6.49
N ALA A 213 8.30 24.32 6.14
CA ALA A 213 8.71 23.61 4.92
C ALA A 213 8.29 24.33 3.62
N VAL A 214 7.11 24.98 3.61
CA VAL A 214 6.63 25.76 2.46
C VAL A 214 7.39 27.07 2.32
N GLN A 215 7.77 27.70 3.45
CA GLN A 215 8.57 28.92 3.46
C GLN A 215 10.02 28.67 3.04
N SER A 216 10.61 27.55 3.47
CA SER A 216 11.99 27.20 3.11
C SER A 216 12.15 26.82 1.64
N THR A 217 11.08 26.30 1.01
CA THR A 217 11.10 25.89 -0.39
C THR A 217 9.72 26.07 -0.98
N ALA A 218 9.59 27.03 -1.90
CA ALA A 218 8.37 27.23 -2.65
C ALA A 218 8.00 25.93 -3.38
N ARG A 219 6.84 25.36 -3.03
CA ARG A 219 6.37 24.07 -3.52
C ARG A 219 4.85 24.09 -3.69
N PRO A 220 4.30 23.68 -4.84
CA PRO A 220 2.85 23.60 -5.03
C PRO A 220 2.24 22.34 -4.39
N TYR A 221 3.06 21.35 -4.04
CA TYR A 221 2.64 20.12 -3.36
C TYR A 221 3.43 19.95 -2.07
N LEU A 222 2.82 19.25 -1.09
CA LEU A 222 3.43 19.01 0.22
C LEU A 222 4.77 18.29 0.13
N PHE A 223 4.82 17.24 -0.70
CA PHE A 223 6.02 16.50 -1.05
C PHE A 223 6.22 16.57 -2.56
N VAL A 224 7.45 16.91 -2.98
CA VAL A 224 7.79 17.14 -4.38
C VAL A 224 8.99 16.30 -4.79
N MET A 225 9.12 16.03 -6.08
CA MET A 225 10.25 15.26 -6.59
C MET A 225 11.56 16.04 -6.41
N PRO A 226 12.68 15.38 -6.06
CA PRO A 226 13.96 16.08 -5.87
C PRO A 226 14.50 16.69 -7.16
N THR A 227 14.10 16.11 -8.31
CA THR A 227 14.49 16.57 -9.64
C THR A 227 13.63 17.71 -10.18
N ASP A 228 12.44 17.91 -9.62
CA ASP A 228 11.49 18.94 -10.05
C ASP A 228 10.56 19.32 -8.87
N PRO A 229 10.86 20.43 -8.18
CA PRO A 229 10.10 20.87 -7.01
C PRO A 229 8.69 21.37 -7.36
N THR A 230 8.31 21.44 -8.64
CA THR A 230 6.97 21.81 -9.07
C THR A 230 6.04 20.60 -9.21
N ARG A 231 6.59 19.38 -9.19
CA ARG A 231 5.84 18.14 -9.44
C ARG A 231 5.73 17.26 -8.20
N PRO A 232 4.55 16.65 -7.98
CA PRO A 232 4.39 15.66 -6.92
C PRO A 232 5.05 14.35 -7.35
N TYR A 233 5.24 13.46 -6.38
CA TYR A 233 5.53 12.06 -6.69
C TYR A 233 4.29 11.38 -7.29
N ASP A 234 4.45 10.31 -8.07
CA ASP A 234 3.38 9.32 -8.17
C ASP A 234 3.29 8.49 -6.87
N ARG A 235 2.18 7.80 -6.64
CA ARG A 235 1.94 6.99 -5.44
C ARG A 235 3.05 5.96 -5.16
N GLY A 236 3.57 5.31 -6.19
CA GLY A 236 4.63 4.32 -6.08
C GLY A 236 5.99 4.95 -5.79
N ALA A 237 6.32 6.05 -6.46
CA ALA A 237 7.52 6.83 -6.23
C ALA A 237 7.55 7.42 -4.81
N PHE A 238 6.42 7.97 -4.33
CA PHE A 238 6.28 8.46 -2.97
C PHE A 238 6.53 7.35 -1.94
N SER A 239 5.92 6.18 -2.12
CA SER A 239 6.11 5.04 -1.23
C SER A 239 7.58 4.61 -1.16
N LYS A 240 8.27 4.55 -2.31
CA LYS A 240 9.71 4.22 -2.37
C LYS A 240 10.56 5.28 -1.68
N TRP A 241 10.30 6.55 -1.96
CA TRP A 241 11.00 7.68 -1.34
C TRP A 241 10.80 7.69 0.17
N ALA A 242 9.56 7.64 0.64
CA ALA A 242 9.23 7.65 2.06
C ALA A 242 9.89 6.48 2.80
N ASN A 243 9.83 5.26 2.25
CA ASN A 243 10.49 4.10 2.86
C ASN A 243 12.02 4.23 2.87
N LYS A 244 12.62 4.80 1.81
CA LYS A 244 14.06 5.09 1.78
C LYS A 244 14.43 6.11 2.87
N THR A 245 13.65 7.19 2.99
CA THR A 245 13.84 8.22 4.01
C THR A 245 13.72 7.63 5.41
N LEU A 246 12.68 6.85 5.70
CA LEU A 246 12.52 6.19 6.99
C LEU A 246 13.68 5.23 7.30
N LYS A 247 14.09 4.41 6.33
CA LYS A 247 15.25 3.52 6.51
C LYS A 247 16.53 4.29 6.84
N ALA A 248 16.77 5.41 6.15
CA ALA A 248 17.94 6.26 6.42
C ALA A 248 17.85 6.93 7.81
N THR A 249 16.66 7.41 8.19
CA THR A 249 16.44 8.09 9.47
C THR A 249 16.63 7.17 10.68
N PHE A 250 16.18 5.93 10.59
CA PHE A 250 16.18 4.99 11.73
C PHE A 250 17.29 3.93 11.66
N GLY A 251 17.95 3.75 10.52
CA GLY A 251 18.93 2.67 10.33
C GLY A 251 18.32 1.26 10.26
N LEU A 252 16.98 1.16 10.29
CA LEU A 252 16.22 -0.08 10.32
C LEU A 252 15.39 -0.23 9.04
N PRO A 253 14.88 -1.42 8.68
CA PRO A 253 14.01 -1.62 7.51
C PRO A 253 12.59 -1.06 7.70
N MET A 254 12.50 0.19 8.17
CA MET A 254 11.27 0.90 8.45
C MET A 254 10.55 1.29 7.16
N THR A 255 9.22 1.11 7.15
CA THR A 255 8.35 1.48 6.04
C THR A 255 7.14 2.26 6.55
N LEU A 256 6.37 2.87 5.64
CA LEU A 256 5.05 3.43 5.94
C LEU A 256 4.12 2.39 6.59
N THR A 257 4.26 1.11 6.22
CA THR A 257 3.49 0.03 6.84
C THR A 257 3.93 -0.22 8.28
N THR A 258 5.23 -0.15 8.54
CA THR A 258 5.79 -0.28 9.89
C THR A 258 5.30 0.83 10.82
N LEU A 259 5.24 2.08 10.36
CA LEU A 259 4.69 3.19 11.15
C LEU A 259 3.24 2.92 11.59
N ARG A 260 2.44 2.33 10.70
CA ARG A 260 1.05 1.95 11.01
C ARG A 260 0.97 0.87 12.07
N HIS A 261 1.83 -0.15 11.99
CA HIS A 261 1.89 -1.18 13.03
C HIS A 261 2.28 -0.58 14.38
N LEU A 262 3.35 0.21 14.43
CA LEU A 262 3.82 0.85 15.66
C LEU A 262 2.73 1.71 16.32
N TYR A 263 2.06 2.57 15.53
CA TYR A 263 0.96 3.38 16.02
C TYR A 263 -0.22 2.52 16.52
N VAL A 264 -0.68 1.55 15.73
CA VAL A 264 -1.83 0.73 16.10
C VAL A 264 -1.55 -0.14 17.32
N SER A 265 -0.31 -0.61 17.49
CA SER A 265 0.11 -1.34 18.69
C SER A 265 0.06 -0.50 19.98
N THR A 266 -0.11 0.83 19.88
CA THR A 266 -0.39 1.67 21.07
C THR A 266 -1.85 1.66 21.49
N LEU A 267 -2.76 1.18 20.64
CA LEU A 267 -4.20 1.20 20.92
C LEU A 267 -4.57 -0.02 21.78
N ASP A 268 -5.29 0.24 22.88
CA ASP A 268 -5.90 -0.82 23.68
C ASP A 268 -7.28 -1.17 23.11
N PHE A 269 -7.33 -2.15 22.20
CA PHE A 269 -8.60 -2.60 21.58
C PHE A 269 -9.62 -3.17 22.57
N ASN A 270 -9.21 -3.53 23.79
CA ASN A 270 -10.11 -4.08 24.80
C ASN A 270 -10.74 -2.96 25.66
N LYS A 271 -10.07 -1.82 25.79
CA LYS A 271 -10.55 -0.68 26.61
C LYS A 271 -11.09 0.49 25.78
N THR A 272 -10.60 0.67 24.56
CA THR A 272 -11.06 1.77 23.70
C THR A 272 -12.46 1.48 23.16
N LYS A 273 -13.35 2.47 23.25
CA LYS A 273 -14.73 2.33 22.76
C LYS A 273 -14.74 2.09 21.26
N ALA A 274 -15.67 1.25 20.78
CA ALA A 274 -15.79 0.92 19.36
C ALA A 274 -15.95 2.16 18.46
N SER A 275 -16.70 3.18 18.91
CA SER A 275 -16.88 4.43 18.16
C SER A 275 -15.60 5.26 18.04
N GLU A 276 -14.69 5.16 19.00
CA GLU A 276 -13.39 5.81 18.95
C GLU A 276 -12.42 5.05 18.04
N LEU A 277 -12.40 3.72 18.13
CA LEU A 277 -11.66 2.87 17.19
C LEU A 277 -12.12 3.11 15.75
N GLU A 278 -13.43 3.24 15.53
CA GLU A 278 -13.98 3.56 14.21
C GLU A 278 -13.52 4.92 13.70
N LYS A 279 -13.51 5.95 14.55
CA LYS A 279 -12.97 7.27 14.19
C LYS A 279 -11.50 7.18 13.77
N ILE A 280 -10.66 6.52 14.58
CA ILE A 280 -9.24 6.31 14.26
C ILE A 280 -9.11 5.51 12.95
N GLY A 281 -9.93 4.48 12.76
CA GLY A 281 -9.92 3.63 11.58
C GLY A 281 -10.24 4.42 10.33
N ASN A 282 -11.31 5.21 10.38
CA ASN A 282 -11.72 6.08 9.28
C ASN A 282 -10.62 7.09 8.94
N SER A 283 -9.95 7.68 9.94
CA SER A 283 -8.79 8.56 9.74
C SER A 283 -7.60 7.88 9.08
N MET A 284 -7.43 6.57 9.24
CA MET A 284 -6.37 5.78 8.58
C MET A 284 -6.85 5.13 7.26
N GLY A 285 -8.14 5.26 6.93
CA GLY A 285 -8.81 4.60 5.80
C GLY A 285 -9.05 3.09 5.99
N HIS A 286 -9.20 2.61 7.23
CA HIS A 286 -9.37 1.21 7.63
C HIS A 286 -10.72 0.96 8.31
N SER A 287 -11.16 -0.30 8.30
CA SER A 287 -12.14 -0.79 9.28
C SER A 287 -11.45 -1.18 10.59
N ILE A 288 -12.21 -1.31 11.68
CA ILE A 288 -11.69 -1.80 12.99
C ILE A 288 -10.97 -3.15 12.83
N ALA A 289 -11.56 -4.09 12.08
CA ALA A 289 -10.93 -5.38 11.81
C ALA A 289 -9.58 -5.25 11.10
N MET A 290 -9.47 -4.32 10.14
CA MET A 290 -8.21 -4.04 9.45
C MET A 290 -7.19 -3.39 10.37
N GLN A 291 -7.61 -2.49 11.27
CA GLN A 291 -6.72 -1.94 12.30
C GLN A 291 -6.22 -3.03 13.23
N LYS A 292 -7.08 -3.91 13.75
CA LYS A 292 -6.64 -5.01 14.63
C LYS A 292 -5.59 -5.91 13.97
N GLY A 293 -5.65 -6.10 12.64
CA GLY A 293 -4.61 -6.80 11.89
C GLY A 293 -3.25 -6.09 11.80
N TYR A 294 -3.18 -4.81 12.16
CA TYR A 294 -1.94 -4.05 12.31
C TYR A 294 -1.36 -4.11 13.74
N GLN A 295 -2.08 -4.64 14.72
CA GLN A 295 -1.54 -4.78 16.07
C GLN A 295 -0.52 -5.91 16.10
N TRP A 296 0.76 -5.57 16.27
CA TRP A 296 1.75 -6.55 16.72
C TRP A 296 1.46 -6.92 18.17
N LEU A 297 1.42 -8.22 18.42
CA LEU A 297 1.26 -8.85 19.72
C LEU A 297 2.62 -8.98 20.42
#